data_AF-A0A060CL32-F1
#
_entry.id   AF-A0A060CL32-F1
#
_cell.length_a   1.000
_cell.length_b   1.000
_cell.length_c   1.000
_cell.angle_alpha   90.00
_cell.angle_beta   90.00
_cell.angle_gamma   90.00
#
_symmetry.space_group_name_H-M   'P 1'
#
loop_
_entity.id
_entity.type
_entity.pdbx_description
1 polymer ?
#
loop_
_entity_poly.entity_id
_entity_poly.type
_entity_poly.pdbx_seq_one_letter_code
_entity_poly.pdbx_strand_id
1 'polypeptide(L)'
;VIMAVSQCFFDTRLPRLGGEDLFRRLESLGEQAVARWNTPDAGLWEFRTRESIHTHSAMMCWGACDRLSRIARHLNLPERTHYWGAHAARIREAIESYGWNEDLQSYVMAFGGSDLDASLLLMTEVGYSSGK
;
A
#
# COMPACT_ATOMS: atom_id res chain seq x y z
N VAL A 1 1.30 -4.39 -8.91
CA VAL A 1 1.56 -5.84 -9.12
C VAL A 1 1.07 -6.69 -7.96
N ILE A 2 1.61 -6.54 -6.74
CA ILE A 2 1.26 -7.40 -5.58
C ILE A 2 -0.25 -7.46 -5.32
N MET A 3 -0.94 -6.31 -5.32
CA MET A 3 -2.38 -6.28 -5.06
C MET A 3 -3.19 -7.09 -6.07
N ALA A 4 -2.90 -6.95 -7.37
CA ALA A 4 -3.60 -7.69 -8.42
C ALA A 4 -3.34 -9.21 -8.34
N VAL A 5 -2.12 -9.62 -7.99
CA VAL A 5 -1.72 -11.04 -7.89
C VAL A 5 -2.18 -11.68 -6.58
N SER A 6 -2.57 -10.90 -5.57
CA SER A 6 -2.96 -11.42 -4.25
C SER A 6 -4.08 -12.45 -4.32
N GLN A 7 -5.04 -12.29 -5.23
CA GLN A 7 -6.14 -13.25 -5.43
C GLN A 7 -5.66 -14.65 -5.82
N CYS A 8 -4.47 -14.78 -6.43
CA CYS A 8 -3.91 -16.09 -6.76
C CYS A 8 -3.64 -16.98 -5.54
N PHE A 9 -3.56 -16.41 -4.33
CA PHE A 9 -3.36 -17.17 -3.10
C PHE A 9 -4.68 -17.59 -2.43
N PHE A 10 -5.79 -16.91 -2.72
CA PHE A 10 -7.05 -17.10 -1.98
C PHE A 10 -8.17 -17.68 -2.85
N ASP A 11 -8.12 -17.49 -4.16
CA ASP A 11 -9.17 -17.94 -5.07
C ASP A 11 -9.02 -19.43 -5.43
N THR A 12 -9.78 -20.27 -4.73
CA THR A 12 -9.80 -21.73 -4.93
C THR A 12 -10.35 -22.18 -6.28
N ARG A 13 -10.87 -21.26 -7.11
CA ARG A 13 -11.31 -21.56 -8.48
C ARG A 13 -10.14 -21.66 -9.46
N LEU A 14 -8.95 -21.19 -9.08
CA LEU A 14 -7.76 -21.26 -9.94
C LEU A 14 -7.20 -22.68 -9.99
N PRO A 15 -6.72 -23.14 -11.16
CA PRO A 15 -6.14 -24.48 -11.31
C PRO A 15 -4.85 -24.68 -10.52
N ARG A 16 -4.16 -23.58 -10.18
CA ARG A 16 -2.97 -23.57 -9.32
C ARG A 16 -2.99 -22.34 -8.43
N LEU A 17 -3.00 -22.56 -7.12
CA LEU A 17 -2.85 -21.51 -6.13
C LEU A 17 -1.40 -21.03 -6.04
N GLY A 18 -1.23 -19.78 -5.66
CA GLY A 18 0.06 -19.20 -5.29
C GLY A 18 0.65 -19.91 -4.08
N GLY A 19 1.88 -20.40 -4.21
CA GLY A 19 2.65 -20.99 -3.11
C GLY A 19 3.79 -20.08 -2.64
N GLU A 20 4.62 -20.60 -1.74
CA GLU A 20 5.78 -19.86 -1.19
C GLU A 20 6.73 -19.31 -2.26
N ASP A 21 6.95 -20.01 -3.37
CA ASP A 21 7.83 -19.54 -4.45
C ASP A 21 7.34 -18.22 -5.07
N LEU A 22 6.03 -18.11 -5.30
CA LEU A 22 5.44 -16.87 -5.81
C LEU A 22 5.50 -15.78 -4.74
N PHE A 23 5.20 -16.14 -3.50
CA PHE A 23 5.30 -15.22 -2.37
C PHE A 23 6.70 -14.60 -2.28
N ARG A 24 7.77 -15.40 -2.27
CA ARG A 24 9.17 -14.92 -2.23
C ARG A 24 9.53 -13.99 -3.39
N ARG A 25 8.97 -14.23 -4.59
CA ARG A 25 9.13 -13.30 -5.72
C ARG A 25 8.45 -11.97 -5.46
N LEU A 26 7.23 -11.99 -4.93
CA LEU A 26 6.49 -10.78 -4.57
C LEU A 26 7.17 -10.00 -3.44
N GLU A 27 7.87 -10.66 -2.52
CA GLU A 27 8.62 -10.00 -1.45
C GLU A 27 9.66 -9.02 -1.99
N SER A 28 10.34 -9.33 -3.10
CA SER A 28 11.28 -8.39 -3.73
C SER A 28 10.64 -7.06 -4.15
N LEU A 29 9.37 -7.09 -4.58
CA LEU A 29 8.59 -5.88 -4.89
C LEU A 29 8.11 -5.20 -3.62
N GLY A 30 7.80 -5.96 -2.58
CA GLY A 30 7.45 -5.46 -1.25
C GLY A 30 8.60 -4.66 -0.63
N GLU A 31 9.84 -5.16 -0.75
CA GLU A 31 11.02 -4.45 -0.24
C GLU A 31 11.23 -3.12 -0.98
N GLN A 32 10.92 -3.06 -2.28
CA GLN A 32 10.95 -1.79 -3.02
C GLN A 32 9.89 -0.80 -2.51
N ALA A 33 8.69 -1.28 -2.15
CA ALA A 33 7.66 -0.44 -1.55
C ALA A 33 8.10 0.09 -0.17
N VAL A 34 8.70 -0.76 0.67
CA VAL A 34 9.26 -0.39 1.97
C VAL A 34 10.38 0.65 1.85
N ALA A 35 11.20 0.55 0.80
CA ALA A 35 12.30 1.47 0.58
C ALA A 35 11.85 2.84 0.04
N ARG A 36 10.69 2.93 -0.63
CA ARG A 36 10.31 4.10 -1.44
C ARG A 36 9.02 4.82 -1.03
N TRP A 37 8.24 4.28 -0.11
CA TRP A 37 6.93 4.85 0.29
C TRP A 37 6.96 6.34 0.70
N ASN A 38 8.11 6.86 1.17
CA ASN A 38 8.32 8.25 1.57
C ASN A 38 9.33 9.00 0.68
N THR A 39 9.54 8.54 -0.54
CA THR A 39 10.39 9.24 -1.52
C THR A 39 9.53 10.18 -2.37
N PRO A 40 9.95 11.44 -2.59
CA PRO A 40 9.27 12.31 -3.55
C PRO A 40 9.18 11.67 -4.93
N ASP A 41 8.00 11.74 -5.56
CA ASP A 41 7.75 11.26 -6.92
C ASP A 41 6.83 12.24 -7.68
N ALA A 42 6.56 11.98 -8.95
CA ALA A 42 5.67 12.78 -9.78
C ALA A 42 4.16 12.50 -9.54
N GLY A 43 3.82 11.61 -8.60
CA GLY A 43 2.46 11.18 -8.31
C GLY A 43 1.81 10.36 -9.43
N LEU A 44 0.56 9.95 -9.20
CA LEU A 44 -0.24 9.23 -10.20
C LEU A 44 -0.44 10.02 -11.50
N TRP A 45 -0.45 11.35 -11.39
CA TRP A 45 -0.71 12.27 -12.47
C TRP A 45 0.53 12.64 -13.30
N GLU A 46 1.70 12.08 -12.98
CA GLU A 46 2.97 12.34 -13.67
C GLU A 46 3.30 13.83 -13.80
N PHE A 47 3.27 14.56 -12.69
CA PHE A 47 3.61 15.99 -12.68
C PHE A 47 5.03 16.23 -13.20
N ARG A 48 5.16 17.17 -14.15
CA ARG A 48 6.43 17.40 -14.87
C ARG A 48 7.43 18.29 -14.13
N THR A 49 6.95 19.12 -13.21
CA THR A 49 7.73 20.21 -12.60
C THR A 49 7.79 20.15 -11.07
N ARG A 50 7.11 19.17 -10.47
CA ARG A 50 7.07 19.02 -9.02
C ARG A 50 7.13 17.55 -8.65
N GLU A 51 7.87 17.28 -7.59
CA GLU A 51 7.86 16.01 -6.90
C GLU A 51 7.42 16.24 -5.46
N SER A 52 6.72 15.28 -4.89
CA SER A 52 6.27 15.32 -3.51
C SER A 52 6.05 13.90 -3.00
N ILE A 53 5.97 13.73 -1.69
CA ILE A 53 5.55 12.44 -1.12
C ILE A 53 4.03 12.38 -1.26
N HIS A 54 3.56 11.77 -2.35
CA HIS A 54 2.14 11.68 -2.66
C HIS A 54 1.45 10.64 -1.77
N THR A 55 0.32 11.02 -1.19
CA THR A 55 -0.46 10.16 -0.29
C THR A 55 -0.92 8.89 -0.98
N HIS A 56 -1.34 8.99 -2.26
CA HIS A 56 -1.68 7.83 -3.07
C HIS A 56 -0.49 6.87 -3.24
N SER A 57 0.71 7.36 -3.55
CA SER A 57 1.91 6.52 -3.70
C SER A 57 2.27 5.79 -2.40
N ALA A 58 2.23 6.48 -1.26
CA ALA A 58 2.43 5.89 0.05
C ALA A 58 1.36 4.83 0.36
N MET A 59 0.09 5.11 0.05
CA MET A 59 -1.03 4.17 0.22
C MET A 59 -0.86 2.90 -0.62
N MET A 60 -0.36 3.00 -1.86
CA MET A 60 -0.09 1.83 -2.70
C MET A 60 1.05 0.98 -2.13
N CYS A 61 2.07 1.62 -1.54
CA CYS A 61 3.15 0.92 -0.83
C CYS A 61 2.66 0.23 0.45
N TRP A 62 1.79 0.89 1.21
CA TRP A 62 1.07 0.28 2.33
C TRP A 62 0.29 -0.96 1.88
N GLY A 63 -0.50 -0.84 0.80
CA GLY A 63 -1.34 -1.92 0.29
C GLY A 63 -0.52 -3.14 -0.14
N ALA A 64 0.67 -2.91 -0.72
CA ALA A 64 1.61 -3.99 -1.01
C ALA A 64 2.04 -4.75 0.26
N CYS A 65 2.44 -4.04 1.31
CA CYS A 65 2.86 -4.64 2.58
C CYS A 65 1.70 -5.37 3.28
N ASP A 66 0.51 -4.77 3.33
CA ASP A 66 -0.68 -5.40 3.92
C ASP A 66 -1.02 -6.71 3.20
N ARG A 67 -1.02 -6.72 1.85
CA ARG A 67 -1.31 -7.95 1.09
C ARG A 67 -0.25 -9.02 1.31
N LEU A 68 1.03 -8.66 1.40
CA LEU A 68 2.10 -9.62 1.74
C LEU A 68 1.92 -10.21 3.14
N SER A 69 1.52 -9.41 4.14
CA SER A 69 1.22 -9.92 5.49
C SER A 69 0.06 -10.92 5.48
N ARG A 70 -1.02 -10.62 4.73
CA ARG A 70 -2.19 -11.50 4.59
C ARG A 70 -1.83 -12.80 3.88
N ILE A 71 -1.05 -12.73 2.80
CA ILE A 71 -0.58 -13.91 2.06
C ILE A 71 0.32 -14.77 2.96
N ALA A 72 1.29 -14.18 3.65
CA ALA A 72 2.17 -14.89 4.58
C ALA A 72 1.37 -15.62 5.67
N ARG A 73 0.30 -14.99 6.18
CA ARG A 73 -0.60 -15.61 7.15
C ARG A 73 -1.31 -16.83 6.56
N HIS A 74 -1.81 -16.72 5.33
CA HIS A 74 -2.46 -17.83 4.62
C HIS A 74 -1.51 -19.00 4.37
N LEU A 75 -0.23 -18.72 4.09
CA LEU A 75 0.82 -19.72 3.90
C LEU A 75 1.42 -20.26 5.21
N ASN A 76 0.90 -19.86 6.38
CA ASN A 76 1.43 -20.23 7.70
C ASN A 76 2.91 -19.83 7.93
N LEU A 77 3.30 -18.62 7.50
CA LEU A 77 4.63 -18.05 7.68
C LEU A 77 4.62 -16.90 8.72
N PRO A 78 4.60 -17.21 10.03
CA PRO A 78 4.34 -16.21 11.08
C PRO A 78 5.37 -15.07 11.12
N GLU A 79 6.65 -15.37 10.95
CA GLU A 79 7.72 -14.36 10.91
C GLU A 79 7.51 -13.36 9.78
N ARG A 80 7.08 -13.84 8.61
CA ARG A 80 6.82 -12.98 7.45
C ARG A 80 5.50 -12.22 7.60
N THR A 81 4.49 -12.82 8.22
CA THR A 81 3.26 -12.09 8.60
C THR A 81 3.58 -10.89 9.48
N HIS A 82 4.42 -11.08 10.50
CA HIS A 82 4.84 -10.02 11.41
C HIS A 82 5.68 -8.96 10.68
N TYR A 83 6.70 -9.37 9.93
CA TYR A 83 7.58 -8.46 9.18
C TYR A 83 6.80 -7.52 8.26
N TRP A 84 5.94 -8.05 7.40
CA TRP A 84 5.16 -7.24 6.47
C TRP A 84 4.07 -6.43 7.17
N GLY A 85 3.49 -6.98 8.24
CA GLY A 85 2.50 -6.28 9.05
C GLY A 85 3.08 -5.05 9.76
N ALA A 86 4.31 -5.14 10.27
CA ALA A 86 5.00 -4.04 10.91
C ALA A 86 5.28 -2.89 9.92
N HIS A 87 5.72 -3.22 8.70
CA HIS A 87 5.92 -2.21 7.65
C HIS A 87 4.61 -1.56 7.21
N ALA A 88 3.54 -2.34 7.05
CA ALA A 88 2.22 -1.80 6.76
C ALA A 88 1.75 -0.85 7.89
N ALA A 89 1.91 -1.23 9.17
CA ALA A 89 1.55 -0.36 10.29
C ALA A 89 2.34 0.95 10.28
N ARG A 90 3.65 0.90 10.04
CA ARG A 90 4.53 2.08 9.97
C ARG A 90 4.13 3.04 8.84
N ILE A 91 3.84 2.52 7.65
CA ILE A 91 3.42 3.35 6.52
C ILE A 91 2.04 3.96 6.78
N ARG A 92 1.12 3.20 7.38
CA ARG A 92 -0.20 3.70 7.77
C ARG A 92 -0.08 4.88 8.73
N GLU A 93 0.68 4.71 9.82
CA GLU A 93 0.90 5.77 10.81
C GLU A 93 1.38 7.07 10.16
N ALA A 94 2.29 6.99 9.18
CA ALA A 94 2.75 8.14 8.45
C ALA A 94 1.67 8.76 7.53
N ILE A 95 0.85 7.95 6.85
CA ILE A 95 -0.27 8.47 6.05
C ILE A 95 -1.29 9.18 6.94
N GLU A 96 -1.62 8.62 8.11
CA GLU A 96 -2.52 9.28 9.07
C GLU A 96 -1.93 10.58 9.60
N SER A 97 -0.62 10.61 9.88
CA SER A 97 0.04 11.77 10.49
C SER A 97 0.30 12.92 9.50
N TYR A 98 0.61 12.59 8.25
CA TYR A 98 1.07 13.57 7.26
C TYR A 98 0.14 13.71 6.07
N GLY A 99 -0.66 12.69 5.75
CA GLY A 99 -1.61 12.71 4.65
C GLY A 99 -3.00 13.24 5.01
N TRP A 100 -3.35 13.30 6.30
CA TRP A 100 -4.58 13.93 6.79
C TRP A 100 -4.38 15.42 7.04
N ASN A 101 -5.35 16.24 6.63
CA ASN A 101 -5.38 17.66 6.90
C ASN A 101 -6.59 17.99 7.79
N GLU A 102 -6.32 18.51 9.00
CA GLU A 102 -7.36 18.79 10.00
C GLU A 102 -8.27 19.97 9.60
N ASP A 103 -7.77 20.98 8.91
CA ASP A 103 -8.58 22.14 8.53
C ASP A 103 -9.61 21.74 7.44
N LEU A 104 -9.21 20.84 6.54
CA LEU A 104 -10.05 20.34 5.45
C LEU A 104 -10.89 19.11 5.84
N GLN A 105 -10.58 18.47 6.98
CA GLN A 105 -11.16 17.20 7.39
C GLN A 105 -11.10 16.14 6.27
N SER A 106 -9.95 16.05 5.61
CA SER A 106 -9.75 15.21 4.42
C SER A 106 -8.30 14.77 4.26
N TYR A 107 -8.10 13.67 3.53
CA TYR A 107 -6.76 13.34 3.04
C TYR A 107 -6.39 14.23 1.86
N VAL A 108 -5.13 14.64 1.81
CA VAL A 108 -4.59 15.55 0.79
C VAL A 108 -3.64 14.85 -0.17
N MET A 109 -3.44 15.43 -1.35
CA MET A 109 -2.63 14.94 -2.47
C MET A 109 -1.23 14.47 -2.04
N ALA A 110 -0.58 15.29 -1.22
CA ALA A 110 0.78 15.07 -0.76
C ALA A 110 0.91 15.40 0.72
N PHE A 111 1.86 14.74 1.37
CA PHE A 111 2.11 14.90 2.80
C PHE A 111 2.36 16.36 3.19
N GLY A 112 1.66 16.82 4.23
CA GLY A 112 1.74 18.19 4.76
C GLY A 112 1.10 19.25 3.85
N GLY A 113 0.46 18.86 2.76
CA GLY A 113 -0.19 19.76 1.81
C GLY A 113 -1.63 20.13 2.17
N SER A 114 -2.27 20.87 1.26
CA SER A 114 -3.68 21.27 1.34
C SER A 114 -4.45 21.06 0.02
N ASP A 115 -3.81 20.47 -0.99
CA ASP A 115 -4.45 20.15 -2.27
C ASP A 115 -5.25 18.86 -2.14
N LEU A 116 -6.50 18.84 -2.62
CA LEU A 116 -7.30 17.61 -2.68
C LEU A 116 -6.90 16.75 -3.89
N ASP A 117 -7.11 15.43 -3.80
CA ASP A 117 -6.83 14.49 -4.89
C ASP A 117 -7.92 13.41 -4.98
N ALA A 118 -8.52 13.27 -6.16
CA ALA A 118 -9.57 12.29 -6.42
C ALA A 118 -9.08 10.83 -6.35
N SER A 119 -7.79 10.58 -6.53
CA SER A 119 -7.20 9.24 -6.41
C SER A 119 -7.35 8.65 -5.00
N LEU A 120 -7.55 9.49 -3.98
CA LEU A 120 -7.73 9.05 -2.59
C LEU A 120 -9.12 8.46 -2.33
N LEU A 121 -10.08 8.62 -3.25
CA LEU A 121 -11.34 7.86 -3.21
C LEU A 121 -11.10 6.33 -3.30
N LEU A 122 -9.96 5.91 -3.85
CA LEU A 122 -9.56 4.51 -3.93
C LEU A 122 -9.10 3.92 -2.59
N MET A 123 -8.95 4.73 -1.53
CA MET A 123 -8.59 4.25 -0.18
C MET A 123 -9.50 3.13 0.29
N THR A 124 -10.81 3.27 0.08
CA THR A 124 -11.78 2.23 0.45
C THR A 124 -11.61 0.97 -0.40
N GLU A 125 -11.36 1.12 -1.70
CA GLU A 125 -11.19 -0.02 -2.61
C GLU A 125 -9.93 -0.84 -2.31
N VAL A 126 -8.83 -0.17 -1.96
CA VAL A 126 -7.60 -0.88 -1.52
C VAL A 126 -7.74 -1.46 -0.11
N GLY A 127 -8.81 -1.11 0.61
CA GLY A 127 -9.10 -1.55 1.97
C GLY A 127 -8.32 -0.81 3.05
N TYR A 128 -7.88 0.42 2.76
CA TYR A 128 -7.16 1.30 3.69
C TYR A 128 -8.09 1.83 4.78
N SER A 129 -9.24 2.36 4.37
CA SER A 129 -10.30 2.81 5.26
C SER A 129 -11.54 1.96 5.04
N SER A 130 -12.26 1.66 6.12
CA SER A 130 -13.63 1.15 5.99
C SER A 130 -14.48 2.28 5.43
N GLY A 131 -15.09 2.08 4.25
CA GLY A 131 -16.15 2.98 3.80
C GLY A 131 -17.22 3.06 4.90
N LYS A 132 -17.62 4.26 5.27
CA LYS A 132 -18.86 4.44 6.03
C LYS A 132 -20.05 4.12 5.13
#